data_AF-A0A3N1Y1N9-F1
#
_entry.id   AF-A0A3N1Y1N9-F1
#
_cell.length_a   1.000
_cell.length_b   1.000
_cell.length_c   1.000
_cell.angle_alpha   90.00
_cell.angle_beta   90.00
_cell.angle_gamma   90.00
#
_symmetry.space_group_name_H-M   'P 1'
#
loop_
_entity.id
_entity.type
_entity.pdbx_description
1 polymer ?
#
loop_
_entity_poly.entity_id
_entity_poly.type
_entity_poly.pdbx_seq_one_letter_code
_entity_poly.pdbx_strand_id
1 'polypeptide(L)'
;MKRFAALAAALLAATLAWSGAARAGTLDEILERGTLRVGMEPAYMPFELTNQKGEIIGFDVDIAKRMAKAMGVELEIVSTAWDGIIPALLTKKFDIIMSGMTLTQERNLRINFAQPYIIVGQTLLIRKELADGDPDFLNWLNNFLYQIKHDGTYDRIYRKWFKDDRWLKEIQG
;
A
#
# COMPACT_ATOMS: atom_id res chain seq x y z
N MET A 1 42.94 -3.14 -46.75
CA MET A 1 43.20 -3.22 -45.30
C MET A 1 42.81 -1.94 -44.53
N LYS A 2 43.13 -0.72 -45.00
CA LYS A 2 42.80 0.53 -44.29
C LYS A 2 41.30 0.84 -44.15
N ARG A 3 40.46 0.40 -45.11
CA ARG A 3 38.98 0.58 -45.07
C ARG A 3 38.24 -0.39 -44.12
N PHE A 4 38.84 -1.54 -43.82
CA PHE A 4 38.28 -2.51 -42.86
C PHE A 4 38.60 -2.12 -41.40
N ALA A 5 39.76 -1.47 -41.17
CA ALA A 5 40.10 -0.93 -39.85
C ALA A 5 39.18 0.25 -39.42
N ALA A 6 38.73 1.08 -40.37
CA ALA A 6 37.83 2.19 -40.09
C ALA A 6 36.41 1.75 -39.70
N LEU A 7 35.91 0.63 -40.27
CA LEU A 7 34.60 0.07 -39.91
C LEU A 7 34.62 -0.58 -38.52
N ALA A 8 35.72 -1.24 -38.14
CA ALA A 8 35.86 -1.86 -36.83
C ALA A 8 35.93 -0.81 -35.69
N ALA A 9 36.57 0.34 -35.93
CA ALA A 9 36.63 1.43 -34.96
C ALA A 9 35.28 2.14 -34.75
N ALA A 10 34.45 2.24 -35.79
CA ALA A 10 33.11 2.83 -35.69
C ALA A 10 32.12 1.94 -34.92
N LEU A 11 32.23 0.60 -35.05
CA LEU A 11 31.43 -0.34 -34.26
C LEU A 11 31.85 -0.41 -32.78
N LEU A 12 33.13 -0.17 -32.48
CA LEU A 12 33.61 -0.10 -31.09
C LEU A 12 33.20 1.21 -30.38
N ALA A 13 33.07 2.32 -31.11
CA ALA A 13 32.58 3.58 -30.55
C ALA A 13 31.06 3.58 -30.31
N ALA A 14 30.28 2.83 -31.11
CA ALA A 14 28.84 2.72 -30.94
C ALA A 14 28.41 1.82 -29.77
N THR A 15 29.29 0.94 -29.29
CA THR A 15 29.02 0.07 -28.12
C THR A 15 29.32 0.74 -26.79
N LEU A 16 30.14 1.79 -26.76
CA LEU A 16 30.43 2.59 -25.56
C LEU A 16 29.37 3.68 -25.28
N ALA A 17 28.50 4.00 -26.24
CA ALA A 17 27.41 4.97 -26.06
C ALA A 17 26.10 4.34 -25.52
N TRP A 18 26.08 3.02 -25.30
CA TRP A 18 24.95 2.30 -24.69
C TRP A 18 25.23 1.93 -23.23
N SER A 19 26.09 2.66 -22.53
CA SER A 19 25.92 2.81 -21.08
C SER A 19 24.76 3.78 -20.88
N GLY A 20 23.53 3.31 -21.15
CA GLY A 20 22.35 3.99 -20.63
C GLY A 20 22.61 4.15 -19.15
N ALA A 21 22.74 5.39 -18.68
CA ALA A 21 22.82 5.68 -17.26
C ALA A 21 21.68 4.91 -16.62
N ALA A 22 22.02 3.85 -15.87
CA ALA A 22 21.05 3.14 -15.07
C ALA A 22 20.44 4.23 -14.20
N ARG A 23 19.19 4.58 -14.49
CA ARG A 23 18.47 5.56 -13.69
C ARG A 23 18.45 4.97 -12.29
N ALA A 24 19.18 5.59 -11.36
CA ALA A 24 19.25 5.16 -9.98
C ALA A 24 17.83 4.85 -9.52
N GLY A 25 17.58 3.60 -9.15
CA GLY A 25 16.26 3.19 -8.70
C GLY A 25 15.92 3.92 -7.40
N THR A 26 14.64 3.97 -7.01
CA THR A 26 14.27 4.52 -5.69
C THR A 26 15.03 3.86 -4.55
N LEU A 27 15.37 2.56 -4.68
CA LEU A 27 16.26 1.88 -3.73
C LEU A 27 17.65 2.52 -3.67
N ASP A 28 18.28 2.80 -4.81
CA ASP A 28 19.60 3.46 -4.86
C ASP A 28 19.52 4.86 -4.25
N GLU A 29 18.47 5.63 -4.58
CA GLU A 29 18.22 6.96 -3.98
C GLU A 29 18.07 6.90 -2.45
N ILE A 30 17.44 5.84 -1.91
CA ILE A 30 17.29 5.62 -0.46
C ILE A 30 18.64 5.27 0.17
N LEU A 31 19.40 4.34 -0.45
CA LEU A 31 20.69 3.87 0.06
C LEU A 31 21.73 4.99 0.04
N GLU A 32 21.77 5.79 -1.03
CA GLU A 32 22.67 6.94 -1.15
C GLU A 32 22.34 8.03 -0.11
N ARG A 33 21.05 8.31 0.09
CA ARG A 33 20.59 9.29 1.10
C ARG A 33 20.75 8.78 2.53
N GLY A 34 20.75 7.46 2.74
CA GLY A 34 20.83 6.85 4.06
C GLY A 34 19.53 6.91 4.88
N THR A 35 18.38 7.21 4.24
CA THR A 35 17.09 7.34 4.94
C THR A 35 15.92 6.80 4.12
N LEU A 36 15.16 5.87 4.71
CA LEU A 36 13.86 5.41 4.23
C LEU A 36 12.75 6.30 4.81
N ARG A 37 12.02 7.02 3.95
CA ARG A 37 10.90 7.89 4.36
C ARG A 37 9.58 7.14 4.18
N VAL A 38 8.81 7.03 5.26
CA VAL A 38 7.54 6.29 5.27
C VAL A 38 6.40 7.23 5.67
N GLY A 39 5.41 7.37 4.77
CA GLY A 39 4.18 8.11 5.04
C GLY A 39 3.18 7.29 5.84
N MET A 40 2.66 7.87 6.92
CA MET A 40 1.62 7.27 7.80
C MET A 40 0.75 8.35 8.46
N GLU A 41 -0.49 8.01 8.83
CA GLU A 41 -1.43 8.90 9.53
C GLU A 41 -1.71 8.39 10.96
N PRO A 42 -0.96 8.82 12.00
CA PRO A 42 -0.85 8.16 13.34
C PRO A 42 -2.12 8.23 14.18
N ALA A 43 -3.15 7.56 13.69
CA ALA A 43 -4.52 7.56 14.18
C ALA A 43 -5.21 6.19 13.98
N TYR A 44 -4.55 5.19 13.39
CA TYR A 44 -5.11 3.88 13.11
C TYR A 44 -4.59 2.78 14.05
N MET A 45 -5.17 2.66 15.25
CA MET A 45 -4.80 1.62 16.21
C MET A 45 -5.22 0.20 15.74
N PRO A 46 -4.39 -0.85 15.93
CA PRO A 46 -3.04 -0.87 16.53
C PRO A 46 -1.90 -0.69 15.52
N PHE A 47 -2.19 -0.29 14.29
CA PHE A 47 -1.24 -0.19 13.19
C PHE A 47 -0.25 0.95 13.42
N GLU A 48 -0.76 2.13 13.76
CA GLU A 48 0.06 3.28 14.05
C GLU A 48 -0.74 4.33 14.84
N LEU A 49 -0.07 4.94 15.81
CA LEU A 49 -0.64 5.96 16.69
C LEU A 49 0.46 6.82 17.30
N THR A 50 0.11 8.03 17.69
CA THR A 50 1.00 8.88 18.50
C THR A 50 0.77 8.57 19.98
N ASN A 51 1.81 8.15 20.70
CA ASN A 51 1.73 7.92 22.14
C ASN A 51 1.79 9.23 22.96
N GLN A 52 1.65 9.13 24.28
CA GLN A 52 1.68 10.30 25.17
C GLN A 52 3.02 11.07 25.16
N LYS A 53 4.09 10.46 24.66
CA LYS A 53 5.41 11.09 24.51
C LYS A 53 5.59 11.79 23.16
N GLY A 54 4.58 11.75 22.29
CA GLY A 54 4.66 12.29 20.92
C GLY A 54 5.35 11.34 19.93
N GLU A 55 5.64 10.09 20.32
CA GLU A 55 6.29 9.13 19.44
C GLU A 55 5.23 8.39 18.61
N ILE A 56 5.50 8.20 17.32
CA ILE A 56 4.67 7.37 16.45
C ILE A 56 5.09 5.91 16.66
N ILE A 57 4.15 5.08 17.13
CA ILE A 57 4.34 3.66 17.48
C ILE A 57 3.24 2.80 16.86
N GLY A 58 3.47 1.49 16.74
CA GLY A 58 2.45 0.55 16.28
C GLY A 58 3.02 -0.56 15.41
N PHE A 59 2.14 -1.44 14.92
CA PHE A 59 2.50 -2.57 14.06
C PHE A 59 3.21 -2.12 12.76
N ASP A 60 2.67 -1.12 12.04
CA ASP A 60 3.27 -0.62 10.79
C ASP A 60 4.63 0.03 11.05
N VAL A 61 4.76 0.73 12.19
CA VAL A 61 6.03 1.33 12.63
C VAL A 61 7.10 0.27 12.88
N ASP A 62 6.75 -0.83 13.54
CA ASP A 62 7.72 -1.89 13.84
C ASP A 62 8.16 -2.65 12.57
N ILE A 63 7.25 -2.82 11.59
CA ILE A 63 7.64 -3.34 10.27
C ILE A 63 8.56 -2.35 9.55
N ALA A 64 8.23 -1.06 9.53
CA ALA A 64 9.05 -0.02 8.90
C ALA A 64 10.46 0.04 9.50
N LYS A 65 10.58 -0.07 10.83
CA LYS A 65 11.88 -0.18 11.53
C LYS A 65 12.68 -1.40 11.09
N ARG A 66 12.02 -2.56 10.94
CA ARG A 66 12.68 -3.78 10.45
C ARG A 66 13.15 -3.62 9.00
N MET A 67 12.36 -2.96 8.17
CA MET A 67 12.71 -2.67 6.78
C MET A 67 13.93 -1.74 6.68
N ALA A 68 13.90 -0.59 7.36
CA ALA A 68 15.01 0.35 7.39
C ALA A 68 16.31 -0.31 7.92
N LYS A 69 16.20 -1.10 9.00
CA LYS A 69 17.33 -1.88 9.53
C LYS A 69 17.89 -2.87 8.51
N ALA A 70 17.04 -3.58 7.76
CA ALA A 70 17.49 -4.52 6.74
C ALA A 70 18.17 -3.83 5.55
N MET A 71 17.76 -2.59 5.24
CA MET A 71 18.39 -1.73 4.23
C MET A 71 19.69 -1.07 4.73
N GLY A 72 19.93 -1.04 6.04
CA GLY A 72 21.08 -0.33 6.63
C GLY A 72 20.94 1.19 6.62
N VAL A 73 19.72 1.70 6.66
CA VAL A 73 19.39 3.14 6.61
C VAL A 73 18.58 3.57 7.83
N GLU A 74 18.52 4.87 8.08
CA GLU A 74 17.65 5.45 9.09
C GLU A 74 16.17 5.40 8.65
N LEU A 75 15.26 5.31 9.62
CA LEU A 75 13.83 5.42 9.38
C LEU A 75 13.36 6.84 9.67
N GLU A 76 12.75 7.48 8.68
CA GLU A 76 12.01 8.74 8.84
C GLU A 76 10.52 8.47 8.65
N ILE A 77 9.73 8.72 9.70
CA ILE A 77 8.27 8.66 9.63
C ILE A 77 7.73 10.05 9.29
N VAL A 78 7.00 10.14 8.19
CA VAL A 78 6.41 11.40 7.70
C VAL A 78 4.91 11.39 7.96
N SER A 79 4.50 11.95 9.10
CA SER A 79 3.09 12.12 9.47
C SER A 79 2.33 12.90 8.38
N THR A 80 1.31 12.28 7.81
CA THR A 80 0.55 12.81 6.67
C THR A 80 -0.89 12.37 6.76
N ALA A 81 -1.84 13.31 6.68
CA ALA A 81 -3.26 13.02 6.69
C ALA A 81 -3.68 12.11 5.52
N TRP A 82 -4.62 11.21 5.79
CA TRP A 82 -5.05 10.14 4.89
C TRP A 82 -5.51 10.66 3.53
N ASP A 83 -6.34 11.70 3.51
CA ASP A 83 -6.87 12.29 2.28
C ASP A 83 -5.77 12.79 1.33
N GLY A 84 -4.64 13.23 1.90
CA GLY A 84 -3.48 13.76 1.18
C GLY A 84 -2.36 12.75 0.93
N ILE A 85 -2.46 11.53 1.47
CA ILE A 85 -1.31 10.61 1.53
C ILE A 85 -0.87 10.10 0.14
N ILE A 86 -1.83 9.80 -0.75
CA ILE A 86 -1.52 9.39 -2.13
C ILE A 86 -0.93 10.56 -2.94
N PRO A 87 -1.55 11.77 -2.97
CA PRO A 87 -0.91 12.94 -3.57
C PRO A 87 0.51 13.21 -3.05
N ALA A 88 0.74 13.08 -1.74
CA ALA A 88 2.05 13.27 -1.14
C ALA A 88 3.09 12.22 -1.57
N LEU A 89 2.68 10.97 -1.78
CA LEU A 89 3.53 9.93 -2.38
C LEU A 89 3.93 10.33 -3.81
N LEU A 90 2.97 10.77 -4.62
CA LEU A 90 3.19 11.14 -6.02
C LEU A 90 4.13 12.35 -6.17
N THR A 91 4.15 13.25 -5.19
CA THR A 91 5.09 14.39 -5.13
C THR A 91 6.41 14.05 -4.44
N LYS A 92 6.67 12.77 -4.14
CA LYS A 92 7.90 12.27 -3.51
C LYS A 92 8.19 12.82 -2.10
N LYS A 93 7.14 13.19 -1.35
CA LYS A 93 7.28 13.62 0.06
C LYS A 93 7.90 12.49 0.91
N PHE A 94 7.58 11.25 0.59
CA PHE A 94 8.15 10.03 1.19
C PHE A 94 8.24 8.94 0.11
N ASP A 95 8.93 7.84 0.42
CA ASP A 95 9.26 6.79 -0.55
C ASP A 95 8.13 5.74 -0.64
N ILE A 96 7.47 5.43 0.47
CA ILE A 96 6.37 4.46 0.57
C ILE A 96 5.29 4.91 1.55
N ILE A 97 4.10 4.33 1.43
CA ILE A 97 3.01 4.44 2.42
C ILE A 97 2.94 3.15 3.23
N MET A 98 2.93 3.26 4.55
CA MET A 98 2.64 2.14 5.46
C MET A 98 1.67 2.62 6.55
N SER A 99 0.39 2.59 6.22
CA SER A 99 -0.69 3.10 7.09
C SER A 99 -1.96 2.25 6.92
N GLY A 100 -1.82 0.92 6.93
CA GLY A 100 -2.94 -0.02 6.73
C GLY A 100 -3.68 0.12 5.40
N MET A 101 -3.02 0.59 4.33
CA MET A 101 -3.70 0.89 3.07
C MET A 101 -4.19 -0.36 2.34
N THR A 102 -5.52 -0.51 2.27
CA THR A 102 -6.18 -1.53 1.45
C THR A 102 -5.87 -1.30 -0.03
N LEU A 103 -5.41 -2.38 -0.68
CA LEU A 103 -5.27 -2.48 -2.13
C LEU A 103 -6.66 -2.41 -2.77
N THR A 104 -6.88 -1.41 -3.60
CA THR A 104 -8.09 -1.29 -4.44
C THR A 104 -7.70 -1.01 -5.87
N GLN A 105 -8.56 -1.42 -6.82
CA GLN A 105 -8.30 -1.18 -8.25
C GLN A 105 -8.17 0.31 -8.55
N GLU A 106 -9.07 1.13 -7.98
CA GLU A 106 -9.05 2.58 -8.13
C GLU A 106 -7.72 3.21 -7.72
N ARG A 107 -7.17 2.80 -6.56
CA ARG A 107 -5.85 3.29 -6.11
C ARG A 107 -4.74 2.77 -7.00
N ASN A 108 -4.85 1.52 -7.47
CA ASN A 108 -3.85 0.90 -8.33
C ASN A 108 -3.71 1.57 -9.71
N LEU A 109 -4.69 2.39 -10.12
CA LEU A 109 -4.57 3.25 -11.30
C LEU A 109 -3.59 4.42 -11.10
N ARG A 110 -3.31 4.79 -9.84
CA ARG A 110 -2.48 5.96 -9.49
C ARG A 110 -1.14 5.56 -8.87
N ILE A 111 -1.11 4.46 -8.13
CA ILE A 111 0.06 3.98 -7.38
C ILE A 111 0.20 2.46 -7.55
N ASN A 112 1.39 1.92 -7.31
CA ASN A 112 1.58 0.47 -7.27
C ASN A 112 1.53 -0.04 -5.83
N PHE A 113 1.06 -1.29 -5.66
CA PHE A 113 1.08 -1.99 -4.38
C PHE A 113 2.12 -3.10 -4.37
N ALA A 114 2.80 -3.27 -3.24
CA ALA A 114 3.54 -4.49 -2.93
C ALA A 114 2.59 -5.64 -2.58
N GLN A 115 3.14 -6.83 -2.34
CA GLN A 115 2.35 -7.92 -1.76
C GLN A 115 1.80 -7.49 -0.38
N PRO A 116 0.55 -7.85 -0.03
CA PRO A 116 0.00 -7.51 1.28
C PRO A 116 0.86 -8.09 2.42
N TYR A 117 1.28 -7.23 3.35
CA TYR A 117 1.96 -7.67 4.57
C TYR A 117 0.98 -8.09 5.67
N ILE A 118 -0.31 -7.79 5.51
CA ILE A 118 -1.41 -8.22 6.39
C ILE A 118 -2.71 -8.31 5.60
N ILE A 119 -3.61 -9.22 6.01
CA ILE A 119 -4.98 -9.34 5.51
C ILE A 119 -5.92 -9.09 6.69
N VAL A 120 -6.80 -8.11 6.57
CA VAL A 120 -7.78 -7.75 7.61
C VAL A 120 -9.18 -8.17 7.17
N GLY A 121 -9.90 -8.85 8.05
CA GLY A 121 -11.31 -9.19 7.85
C GLY A 121 -12.23 -8.11 8.42
N GLN A 122 -13.26 -7.72 7.67
CA GLN A 122 -14.38 -6.93 8.19
C GLN A 122 -15.49 -7.86 8.68
N THR A 123 -16.10 -7.53 9.82
CA THR A 123 -17.18 -8.32 10.41
C THR A 123 -18.23 -7.42 11.07
N LEU A 124 -19.38 -8.00 11.39
CA LEU A 124 -20.43 -7.34 12.16
C LEU A 124 -20.05 -7.33 13.64
N LEU A 125 -20.12 -6.16 14.27
CA LEU A 125 -19.94 -6.02 15.71
C LEU A 125 -21.31 -5.96 16.39
N ILE A 126 -21.49 -6.74 17.44
CA ILE A 126 -22.68 -6.72 18.29
C ILE A 126 -22.29 -6.40 19.73
N ARG A 127 -23.18 -5.73 20.47
CA ARG A 127 -22.98 -5.48 21.90
C ARG A 127 -22.97 -6.81 22.65
N LYS A 128 -22.10 -6.93 23.64
CA LYS A 128 -21.95 -8.18 24.41
C LYS A 128 -23.26 -8.60 25.07
N GLU A 129 -23.98 -7.66 25.63
CA GLU A 129 -25.24 -7.91 26.34
C GLU A 129 -26.34 -8.42 25.40
N LEU A 130 -26.31 -8.01 24.13
CA LEU A 130 -27.22 -8.54 23.11
C LEU A 130 -26.85 -9.97 22.74
N ALA A 131 -25.56 -10.29 22.63
CA ALA A 131 -25.10 -11.65 22.35
C ALA A 131 -25.50 -12.63 23.48
N ASP A 132 -25.35 -12.18 24.73
CA ASP A 132 -25.64 -12.99 25.91
C ASP A 132 -27.16 -13.09 26.17
N GLY A 133 -27.91 -12.02 25.89
CA GLY A 133 -29.36 -11.93 26.13
C GLY A 133 -30.26 -12.38 24.96
N ASP A 134 -29.72 -12.49 23.75
CA ASP A 134 -30.44 -12.90 22.53
C ASP A 134 -29.54 -13.76 21.62
N PRO A 135 -29.26 -15.02 22.00
CA PRO A 135 -28.44 -15.92 21.19
C PRO A 135 -29.09 -16.26 19.84
N ASP A 136 -30.42 -16.17 19.74
CA ASP A 136 -31.15 -16.43 18.50
C ASP A 136 -30.84 -15.38 17.43
N PHE A 137 -30.74 -14.10 17.83
CA PHE A 137 -30.34 -13.05 16.90
C PHE A 137 -28.90 -13.25 16.37
N LEU A 138 -27.95 -13.61 17.24
CA LEU A 138 -26.58 -13.90 16.80
C LEU A 138 -26.54 -15.11 15.84
N ASN A 139 -27.28 -16.17 16.16
CA ASN A 139 -27.40 -17.34 15.28
C ASN A 139 -28.02 -16.95 13.93
N TRP A 140 -29.06 -16.11 13.94
CA TRP A 140 -29.67 -15.61 12.72
C TRP A 140 -28.69 -14.80 11.87
N LEU A 141 -27.92 -13.87 12.47
CA LEU A 141 -26.90 -13.10 11.76
C LEU A 141 -25.85 -14.01 11.10
N ASN A 142 -25.35 -15.00 11.84
CA ASN A 142 -24.37 -15.96 11.33
C ASN A 142 -24.94 -16.80 10.18
N ASN A 143 -26.17 -17.28 10.32
CA ASN A 143 -26.85 -18.05 9.27
C ASN A 143 -27.13 -17.20 8.03
N PHE A 144 -27.54 -15.93 8.20
CA PHE A 144 -27.73 -15.00 7.10
C PHE A 144 -26.42 -14.77 6.33
N LEU A 145 -25.33 -14.46 7.04
CA LEU A 145 -24.01 -14.28 6.42
C LEU A 145 -23.53 -15.55 5.71
N TYR A 146 -23.81 -16.72 6.28
CA TYR A 146 -23.52 -18.00 5.63
C TYR A 146 -24.33 -18.16 4.34
N GLN A 147 -25.65 -17.94 4.38
CA GLN A 147 -26.54 -18.09 3.23
C GLN A 147 -26.12 -17.18 2.07
N ILE A 148 -25.92 -15.88 2.31
CA ILE A 148 -25.57 -14.95 1.22
C ILE A 148 -24.22 -15.25 0.57
N LYS A 149 -23.29 -15.90 1.29
CA LYS A 149 -22.00 -16.35 0.76
C LYS A 149 -22.12 -17.58 -0.15
N HIS A 150 -23.18 -18.37 -0.01
CA HIS A 150 -23.36 -19.62 -0.75
C HIS A 150 -24.45 -19.55 -1.82
N ASP A 151 -25.34 -18.54 -1.77
CA ASP A 151 -26.41 -18.36 -2.76
C ASP A 151 -26.04 -17.41 -3.93
N GLY A 152 -24.82 -16.87 -3.93
CA GLY A 152 -24.31 -15.94 -4.94
C GLY A 152 -24.67 -14.47 -4.71
N THR A 153 -25.46 -14.15 -3.68
CA THR A 153 -25.82 -12.76 -3.31
C THR A 153 -24.58 -11.96 -2.94
N TYR A 154 -23.71 -12.52 -2.11
CA TYR A 154 -22.44 -11.91 -1.72
C TYR A 154 -21.59 -11.59 -2.94
N ASP A 155 -21.41 -12.54 -3.87
CA ASP A 155 -20.57 -12.34 -5.06
C ASP A 155 -21.10 -11.23 -5.96
N ARG A 156 -22.43 -11.13 -6.10
CA ARG A 156 -23.08 -10.05 -6.85
C ARG A 156 -22.84 -8.69 -6.21
N ILE A 157 -23.00 -8.59 -4.88
CA ILE A 157 -22.77 -7.36 -4.12
C ILE A 157 -21.28 -6.98 -4.18
N TYR A 158 -20.39 -7.93 -3.92
CA TYR A 158 -18.95 -7.73 -3.95
C TYR A 158 -18.47 -7.26 -5.33
N ARG A 159 -18.99 -7.88 -6.40
CA ARG A 159 -18.67 -7.46 -7.76
C ARG A 159 -19.11 -6.03 -8.03
N LYS A 160 -20.33 -5.65 -7.64
CA LYS A 160 -20.84 -4.29 -7.83
C LYS A 160 -19.92 -3.26 -7.16
N TRP A 161 -19.54 -3.48 -5.91
CA TRP A 161 -18.84 -2.45 -5.12
C TRP A 161 -17.31 -2.48 -5.23
N PHE A 162 -16.70 -3.64 -5.45
CA PHE A 162 -15.24 -3.79 -5.39
C PHE A 162 -14.58 -4.20 -6.71
N LYS A 163 -15.36 -4.64 -7.71
CA LYS A 163 -14.81 -5.04 -9.03
C LYS A 163 -15.29 -4.18 -10.19
N ASP A 164 -16.32 -3.38 -9.99
CA ASP A 164 -16.97 -2.56 -11.01
C ASP A 164 -16.87 -1.09 -10.61
N ASP A 165 -16.85 -0.19 -11.59
CA ASP A 165 -16.74 1.26 -11.41
C ASP A 165 -18.04 2.00 -11.83
N ARG A 166 -19.01 1.30 -12.42
CA ARG A 166 -20.24 1.92 -12.95
C ARG A 166 -21.04 2.68 -11.89
N TRP A 167 -21.00 2.23 -10.64
CA TRP A 167 -21.70 2.86 -9.51
C TRP A 167 -21.08 4.23 -9.14
N LEU A 168 -19.84 4.54 -9.52
CA LEU A 168 -19.24 5.85 -9.27
C LEU A 168 -20.00 6.98 -9.97
N LYS A 169 -20.64 6.68 -11.11
CA LYS A 169 -21.51 7.63 -11.83
C LYS A 169 -22.73 8.05 -11.03
N GLU A 170 -23.17 7.24 -10.05
CA GLU A 170 -24.29 7.57 -9.17
C GLU A 170 -23.90 8.61 -8.10
N ILE A 171 -22.60 8.82 -7.86
CA ILE A 171 -22.06 9.69 -6.80
C ILE A 171 -21.49 11.00 -7.37
N GLN A 172 -20.95 10.96 -8.59
CA GLN A 172 -20.25 12.10 -9.22
C GLN A 172 -21.15 12.94 -10.14
N GLY A 173 -22.47 12.93 -9.90
CA GLY A 173 -23.47 13.71 -10.63
C GLY A 173 -23.58 15.15 -10.16
#